data_AF-A0A1V6NZB7-F1
#
_entry.id   AF-A0A1V6NZB7-F1
#
_cell.length_a   1.000
_cell.length_b   1.000
_cell.length_c   1.000
_cell.angle_alpha   90.00
_cell.angle_beta   90.00
_cell.angle_gamma   90.00
#
_symmetry.space_group_name_H-M   'P 1'
#
loop_
_entity.id
_entity.type
_entity.pdbx_description
1 polymer ?
#
loop_
_entity_poly.entity_id
_entity_poly.type
_entity_poly.pdbx_seq_one_letter_code
_entity_poly.pdbx_strand_id
1 'polypeptide(L)'
;MPRQSSIDLGSADRPFDNIINFRDVGRSINHFCGAQILKEGVLFRSARLDDASERDKRRLAEELHITTVVDLRSQTEHQMGTRKRRAENAEDPTIDITRLPVPNDASEHLLQIPDSTRAMISLTGKAFEQK
;
A
#
# COMPACT_ATOMS: atom_id res chain seq x y z
N MET A 1 33.44 -9.05 -10.50
CA MET A 1 32.38 -9.85 -11.17
C MET A 1 31.07 -9.11 -11.03
N PRO A 2 30.43 -8.63 -12.11
CA PRO A 2 29.10 -8.06 -12.00
C PRO A 2 28.10 -9.21 -11.85
N ARG A 3 27.32 -9.22 -10.75
CA ARG A 3 26.16 -10.10 -10.62
C ARG A 3 25.13 -9.61 -11.64
N GLN A 4 25.01 -10.31 -12.77
CA GLN A 4 23.81 -10.26 -13.59
C GLN A 4 22.67 -10.84 -12.73
N SER A 5 21.92 -9.98 -12.05
CA SER A 5 20.63 -10.37 -11.49
C SER A 5 19.69 -10.51 -12.68
N SER A 6 19.58 -11.72 -13.22
CA SER A 6 18.44 -12.10 -14.02
C SER A 6 17.21 -11.90 -13.14
N ILE A 7 16.52 -10.77 -13.30
CA ILE A 7 15.27 -10.50 -12.60
C ILE A 7 14.28 -11.49 -13.19
N ASP A 8 14.07 -12.60 -12.50
CA ASP A 8 13.01 -13.53 -12.82
C ASP A 8 11.68 -12.79 -12.68
N LEU A 9 11.11 -12.44 -13.85
CA LEU A 9 9.91 -11.63 -13.96
C LEU A 9 8.67 -12.34 -13.37
N GLY A 10 8.74 -13.65 -13.13
CA GLY A 10 7.68 -14.45 -12.51
C GLY A 10 7.96 -14.88 -11.06
N SER A 11 9.06 -14.45 -10.46
CA SER A 11 9.39 -14.84 -9.07
C SER A 11 8.55 -14.07 -8.05
N ALA A 12 7.95 -14.80 -7.10
CA ALA A 12 7.22 -14.19 -5.98
C ALA A 12 8.10 -13.26 -5.12
N ASP A 13 9.42 -13.42 -5.15
CA ASP A 13 10.41 -12.61 -4.41
C ASP A 13 10.91 -11.37 -5.17
N ARG A 14 10.38 -11.10 -6.36
CA ARG A 14 10.69 -9.89 -7.11
C ARG A 14 10.42 -8.63 -6.25
N PRO A 15 11.27 -7.59 -6.29
CA PRO A 15 10.94 -6.32 -5.63
C PRO A 15 9.78 -5.61 -6.34
N PHE A 16 8.95 -4.90 -5.57
CA PHE A 16 8.02 -3.90 -6.09
C PHE A 16 8.79 -2.63 -6.49
N ASP A 17 8.25 -1.86 -7.42
CA ASP A 17 8.90 -0.64 -7.89
C ASP A 17 8.80 0.45 -6.79
N ASN A 18 7.59 0.71 -6.30
CA ASN A 18 7.32 1.80 -5.35
C ASN A 18 6.74 1.34 -4.01
N ILE A 19 6.34 0.07 -3.87
CA ILE A 19 5.82 -0.46 -2.61
C ILE A 19 6.97 -0.91 -1.71
N ILE A 20 7.24 -0.13 -0.66
CA ILE A 20 8.28 -0.46 0.31
C ILE A 20 7.78 -1.41 1.41
N ASN A 21 8.72 -2.12 2.02
CA ASN A 21 8.47 -3.03 3.14
C ASN A 21 7.43 -4.14 2.87
N PHE A 22 7.21 -4.51 1.61
CA PHE A 22 6.32 -5.59 1.22
C PHE A 22 6.91 -6.96 1.60
N ARG A 23 6.19 -7.77 2.36
CA ARG A 23 6.62 -9.12 2.74
C ARG A 23 5.44 -10.05 3.01
N ASP A 24 5.62 -11.32 2.67
CA ASP A 24 4.75 -12.41 3.10
C ASP A 24 5.00 -12.73 4.59
N VAL A 25 3.94 -12.63 5.40
CA VAL A 25 4.00 -12.88 6.84
C VAL A 25 4.23 -14.36 7.11
N GLY A 26 3.58 -15.24 6.36
CA GLY A 26 3.75 -16.69 6.49
C GLY A 26 5.20 -17.09 6.26
N ARG A 27 5.80 -16.59 5.17
CA ARG A 27 7.22 -16.85 4.86
C ARG A 27 8.14 -16.33 5.94
N SER A 28 7.91 -15.11 6.41
CA SER A 28 8.74 -14.47 7.45
C SER A 28 8.72 -15.27 8.75
N ILE A 29 7.53 -15.69 9.21
CA ILE A 29 7.37 -16.47 10.45
C ILE A 29 7.92 -17.88 10.28
N ASN A 30 7.62 -18.55 9.16
CA ASN A 30 8.13 -19.90 8.92
C ASN A 30 9.66 -19.93 8.89
N HIS A 31 10.28 -18.94 8.25
CA HIS A 31 11.72 -18.79 8.23
C HIS A 31 12.29 -18.56 9.64
N PHE A 32 11.67 -17.66 10.42
CA PHE A 32 12.10 -17.38 11.79
C PHE A 32 11.98 -18.60 12.71
N CYS A 33 10.90 -19.37 12.59
CA CYS A 33 10.65 -20.54 13.42
C CYS A 33 11.36 -21.82 12.93
N GLY A 34 11.90 -21.83 11.71
CA GLY A 34 12.49 -23.02 11.09
C GLY A 34 11.46 -24.13 10.80
N ALA A 35 10.17 -23.80 10.80
CA ALA A 35 9.06 -24.74 10.65
C ALA A 35 7.90 -24.07 9.91
N GLN A 36 7.14 -24.86 9.14
CA GLN A 36 5.95 -24.37 8.42
C GLN A 36 4.74 -24.28 9.37
N ILE A 37 4.63 -23.17 10.09
CA ILE A 37 3.55 -22.90 11.07
C ILE A 37 2.40 -22.12 10.43
N LEU A 38 2.72 -21.23 9.50
CA LEU A 38 1.75 -20.41 8.78
C LEU A 38 1.72 -20.77 7.29
N LYS A 39 0.55 -20.68 6.68
CA LYS A 39 0.41 -20.81 5.23
C LYS A 39 0.97 -19.57 4.55
N GLU A 40 1.96 -19.74 3.68
CA GLU A 40 2.50 -18.67 2.81
C GLU A 40 1.47 -18.25 1.75
N GLY A 41 1.60 -17.04 1.23
CA GLY A 41 0.74 -16.48 0.19
C GLY A 41 -0.64 -16.02 0.67
N VAL A 42 -0.87 -15.96 1.98
CA VAL A 42 -2.19 -15.60 2.55
C VAL A 42 -2.21 -14.18 3.10
N LEU A 43 -1.24 -13.83 3.94
CA LEU A 43 -1.20 -12.53 4.61
C LEU A 43 0.11 -11.82 4.25
N PHE A 44 -0.05 -10.63 3.68
CA PHE A 44 1.06 -9.76 3.33
C PHE A 44 1.01 -8.49 4.18
N ARG A 45 2.17 -7.88 4.40
CA ARG A 45 2.29 -6.55 5.00
C ARG A 45 3.13 -5.67 4.09
N SER A 46 2.80 -4.38 4.04
CA SER A 46 3.55 -3.37 3.31
C SER A 46 3.48 -2.03 4.03
N ALA A 47 4.22 -1.04 3.53
CA ALA A 47 3.90 0.36 3.79
C ALA A 47 2.72 0.81 2.91
N ARG A 48 2.54 2.12 2.79
CA ARG A 48 1.50 2.77 1.97
C ARG A 48 1.57 2.29 0.53
N LEU A 49 0.39 2.17 -0.09
CA LEU A 49 0.23 1.74 -1.49
C LEU A 49 0.00 2.92 -2.44
N ASP A 50 -0.03 4.14 -1.92
CA ASP A 50 -0.46 5.36 -2.62
C ASP A 50 0.34 5.62 -3.92
N ASP A 51 1.63 5.25 -3.93
CA ASP A 51 2.57 5.50 -5.01
C ASP A 51 2.86 4.25 -5.88
N ALA A 52 2.09 3.17 -5.72
CA ALA A 52 2.32 1.93 -6.45
C ALA A 52 2.22 2.13 -7.98
N SER A 53 3.19 1.60 -8.72
CA SER A 53 3.22 1.67 -10.19
C SER A 53 2.10 0.82 -10.82
N GLU A 54 1.79 1.01 -12.10
CA GLU A 54 0.86 0.11 -12.82
C GLU A 54 1.32 -1.35 -12.79
N ARG A 55 2.64 -1.56 -12.78
CA ARG A 55 3.23 -2.88 -12.63
C ARG A 55 2.98 -3.45 -11.25
N ASP A 56 3.17 -2.65 -10.21
CA ASP A 56 2.89 -3.05 -8.83
C ASP A 56 1.42 -3.45 -8.65
N LYS A 57 0.48 -2.68 -9.24
CA LYS A 57 -0.96 -3.01 -9.26
C LYS A 57 -1.22 -4.36 -9.92
N ARG A 58 -0.66 -4.56 -11.12
CA ARG A 58 -0.80 -5.81 -11.88
C ARG A 58 -0.30 -7.00 -11.05
N ARG A 59 0.84 -6.83 -10.39
CA ARG A 59 1.41 -7.87 -9.52
C ARG A 59 0.52 -8.17 -8.31
N LEU A 60 -0.01 -7.15 -7.64
CA LEU A 60 -0.93 -7.35 -6.53
C LEU A 60 -2.21 -8.10 -6.96
N ALA A 61 -2.76 -7.78 -8.14
CA ALA A 61 -3.99 -8.40 -8.63
C ALA A 61 -3.76 -9.77 -9.29
N GLU A 62 -2.88 -9.85 -10.28
CA GLU A 62 -2.71 -11.01 -11.15
C GLU A 62 -1.68 -12.02 -10.64
N GLU A 63 -0.66 -11.61 -9.89
CA GLU A 63 0.36 -12.55 -9.42
C GLU A 63 0.11 -12.99 -7.98
N LEU A 64 -0.26 -12.05 -7.10
CA LEU A 64 -0.49 -12.31 -5.68
C LEU A 64 -1.96 -12.50 -5.31
N HIS A 65 -2.87 -12.22 -6.24
CA HIS A 65 -4.33 -12.39 -6.05
C HIS A 65 -4.85 -11.72 -4.77
N ILE A 66 -4.39 -10.50 -4.51
CA ILE A 66 -4.84 -9.73 -3.35
C ILE A 66 -6.28 -9.29 -3.56
N THR A 67 -7.20 -9.95 -2.86
CA THR A 67 -8.64 -9.64 -2.88
C THR A 67 -9.05 -8.68 -1.77
N THR A 68 -8.24 -8.50 -0.73
CA THR A 68 -8.58 -7.64 0.41
C THR A 68 -7.39 -6.80 0.82
N VAL A 69 -7.59 -5.49 0.92
CA VAL A 69 -6.62 -4.55 1.49
C VAL A 69 -7.17 -3.99 2.79
N VAL A 70 -6.48 -4.24 3.89
CA VAL A 70 -6.81 -3.65 5.20
C VAL A 70 -5.92 -2.42 5.38
N ASP A 71 -6.53 -1.24 5.34
CA ASP A 71 -5.84 0.03 5.59
C ASP A 71 -6.01 0.42 7.06
N LEU A 72 -4.89 0.54 7.76
CA LEU A 72 -4.84 0.81 9.20
C LEU A 72 -4.61 2.29 9.53
N ARG A 73 -4.52 3.14 8.50
CA ARG A 73 -4.26 4.56 8.66
C ARG A 73 -5.48 5.27 9.25
N SER A 74 -5.19 6.28 10.06
CA SER A 74 -6.19 7.20 10.60
C SER A 74 -6.81 8.07 9.49
N GLN A 75 -7.98 8.64 9.77
CA GLN A 75 -8.62 9.59 8.84
C GLN A 75 -7.71 10.79 8.54
N THR A 76 -6.96 11.28 9.52
CA THR A 76 -5.99 12.37 9.36
C THR A 76 -4.90 12.00 8.36
N GLU A 77 -4.37 10.77 8.42
CA GLU A 77 -3.37 10.28 7.45
C GLU A 77 -3.93 10.18 6.03
N HIS A 78 -5.20 9.82 5.88
CA HIS A 78 -5.89 9.81 4.59
C HIS A 78 -6.12 11.22 4.03
N GLN A 79 -6.49 12.17 4.88
CA GLN A 79 -6.60 13.57 4.50
C GLN A 79 -5.25 14.13 4.05
N MET A 80 -4.17 13.87 4.78
CA MET A 80 -2.81 14.27 4.41
C MET A 80 -2.38 13.66 3.07
N GLY A 81 -2.66 12.36 2.86
CA GLY A 81 -2.40 11.68 1.59
C GLY A 81 -3.13 12.33 0.41
N THR A 82 -4.40 12.65 0.60
CA THR A 82 -5.22 13.32 -0.41
C THR A 82 -4.71 14.73 -0.72
N ARG A 83 -4.32 15.51 0.30
CA ARG A 83 -3.70 16.84 0.10
C ARG A 83 -2.41 16.74 -0.71
N LYS A 84 -1.54 15.79 -0.38
CA LYS A 84 -0.28 15.57 -1.13
C LYS A 84 -0.58 15.26 -2.59
N ARG A 85 -1.51 14.34 -2.86
CA ARG A 85 -1.88 13.94 -4.22
C ARG A 85 -2.47 15.10 -5.03
N ARG A 86 -3.33 15.91 -4.41
CA ARG A 86 -3.90 17.10 -5.05
C ARG A 86 -2.84 18.18 -5.33
N ALA A 87 -1.88 18.35 -4.43
CA ALA A 87 -0.76 19.28 -4.63
C ALA A 87 0.17 18.84 -5.77
N GLU A 88 0.41 17.53 -5.93
CA GLU A 88 1.18 16.98 -7.05
C GLU A 88 0.47 17.13 -8.40
N ASN A 89 -0.87 17.06 -8.40
CA ASN A 89 -1.70 17.22 -9.60
C ASN A 89 -2.01 18.69 -9.93
N ALA A 90 -1.55 19.64 -9.10
CA ALA A 90 -1.76 21.07 -9.32
C ALA A 90 -1.01 21.54 -10.58
N GLU A 91 -1.73 21.90 -11.65
CA GLU A 91 -1.09 22.52 -12.82
C GLU A 91 -0.63 23.96 -12.53
N ASP A 92 -1.29 24.65 -11.58
CA ASP A 92 -0.98 26.03 -11.19
C ASP A 92 -0.42 26.10 -9.75
N PRO A 93 0.88 26.38 -9.57
CA PRO A 93 1.51 26.45 -8.26
C PRO A 93 1.07 27.65 -7.40
N THR A 94 0.25 28.55 -7.94
CA THR A 94 -0.26 29.73 -7.20
C THR A 94 -1.48 29.42 -6.32
N ILE A 95 -2.17 28.29 -6.57
CA ILE A 95 -3.31 27.86 -5.76
C ILE A 95 -2.77 27.02 -4.60
N ASP A 96 -2.94 27.49 -3.36
CA ASP A 96 -2.62 26.70 -2.17
C ASP A 96 -3.68 25.60 -1.95
N ILE A 97 -3.52 24.50 -2.70
CA ILE A 97 -4.43 23.34 -2.66
C ILE A 97 -4.37 22.63 -1.30
N THR A 98 -3.34 22.89 -0.49
CA THR A 98 -3.22 22.34 0.88
C THR A 98 -4.22 22.95 1.85
N ARG A 99 -4.80 24.12 1.51
CA ARG A 99 -5.82 24.83 2.29
C ARG A 99 -7.25 24.53 1.85
N LEU A 100 -7.45 23.84 0.73
CA LEU A 100 -8.80 23.48 0.30
C LEU A 100 -9.41 22.43 1.24
N PRO A 101 -10.71 22.50 1.52
CA PRO A 101 -11.40 21.46 2.27
C PRO A 101 -11.23 20.11 1.58
N VAL A 102 -10.64 19.14 2.29
CA VAL A 102 -10.64 17.75 1.84
C VAL A 102 -12.01 17.18 2.22
N PRO A 103 -12.74 16.53 1.30
CA PRO A 103 -13.96 15.81 1.64
C PRO A 103 -13.70 14.81 2.76
N ASN A 104 -14.70 14.53 3.61
CA ASN A 104 -14.58 13.52 4.67
C ASN A 104 -14.23 12.12 4.11
N ASP A 105 -14.60 11.86 2.87
CA ASP A 105 -14.13 10.75 2.05
C ASP A 105 -12.82 11.16 1.33
N ALA A 106 -11.71 10.98 2.03
CA ALA A 106 -10.36 11.28 1.53
C ALA A 106 -9.75 10.06 0.82
N SER A 107 -10.45 9.47 -0.15
CA SER A 107 -10.04 8.23 -0.83
C SER A 107 -9.22 8.42 -2.12
N GLU A 108 -9.04 9.65 -2.61
CA GLU A 108 -8.42 9.93 -3.93
C GLU A 108 -6.97 9.40 -4.06
N HIS A 109 -6.23 9.36 -2.95
CA HIS A 109 -4.87 8.84 -2.93
C HIS A 109 -4.80 7.31 -2.85
N LEU A 110 -5.93 6.63 -2.65
CA LEU A 110 -5.97 5.19 -2.44
C LEU A 110 -5.76 4.43 -3.74
N LEU A 111 -4.88 3.44 -3.67
CA LEU A 111 -4.68 2.49 -4.75
C LEU A 111 -5.95 1.65 -4.96
N GLN A 112 -6.48 1.66 -6.18
CA GLN A 112 -7.50 0.71 -6.60
C GLN A 112 -6.81 -0.52 -7.20
N ILE A 113 -6.99 -1.66 -6.56
CA ILE A 113 -6.59 -2.96 -7.10
C ILE A 113 -7.86 -3.61 -7.65
N PRO A 114 -7.87 -4.08 -8.91
CA PRO A 114 -9.01 -4.77 -9.51
C PRO A 114 -9.55 -5.89 -8.61
N ASP A 115 -10.88 -6.00 -8.53
CA ASP A 115 -11.59 -7.05 -7.78
C ASP A 115 -11.22 -7.16 -6.29
N SER A 116 -10.63 -6.11 -5.72
CA SER A 116 -10.26 -6.06 -4.31
C SER A 116 -11.25 -5.25 -3.47
N THR A 117 -11.50 -5.71 -2.25
CA THR A 117 -12.25 -4.97 -1.23
C THR A 117 -11.28 -4.27 -0.29
N ARG A 118 -11.55 -3.00 0.04
CA ARG A 118 -10.76 -2.25 1.01
C ARG A 118 -11.52 -2.12 2.34
N ALA A 119 -10.89 -2.55 3.43
CA ALA A 119 -11.39 -2.38 4.78
C ALA A 119 -10.58 -1.29 5.49
N MET A 120 -11.25 -0.24 5.97
CA MET A 120 -10.64 0.87 6.69
C MET A 120 -10.79 0.60 8.19
N ILE A 121 -9.69 0.26 8.86
CA ILE A 121 -9.70 -0.11 10.29
C ILE A 121 -8.75 0.82 11.05
N SER A 122 -9.32 1.83 11.70
CA SER A 122 -8.57 2.71 12.61
C SER A 122 -8.21 1.94 13.88
N LEU A 123 -6.92 1.71 14.12
CA LEU A 123 -6.42 1.15 15.40
C LEU A 123 -6.25 2.24 16.47
N THR A 124 -6.34 3.50 16.09
CA THR A 124 -6.38 4.63 17.04
C THR A 124 -7.74 4.67 17.72
N GLY A 125 -7.75 4.62 19.06
CA GLY A 125 -8.98 4.86 19.81
C GLY A 125 -9.50 6.28 19.55
N LYS A 126 -10.82 6.49 19.65
CA LYS A 126 -11.48 7.79 19.44
C LYS A 126 -10.83 8.98 20.18
N ALA A 127 -10.10 8.72 21.26
CA ALA A 127 -9.39 9.73 22.03
C ALA A 127 -8.13 10.30 21.34
N PHE A 128 -7.61 9.62 20.31
CA PHE A 128 -6.36 9.98 19.62
C PHE A 128 -6.57 10.43 18.16
N GLU A 129 -7.81 10.47 17.67
CA GLU A 129 -8.13 11.04 16.36
C GLU A 129 -8.13 12.58 16.46
N GLN A 130 -7.12 13.23 15.88
CA GLN A 130 -7.10 14.69 15.77
C GLN A 130 -8.09 15.12 14.66
N LYS A 131 -9.09 15.91 15.06
CA LYS A 131 -10.13 16.49 14.18
C LYS A 131 -9.60 17.61 13.31
#